data_AF-A0AAX0RQA3-F1
#
_entry.id   AF-A0AAX0RQA3-F1
#
_cell.length_a   1.000
_cell.length_b   1.000
_cell.length_c   1.000
_cell.angle_alpha   90.00
_cell.angle_beta   90.00
_cell.angle_gamma   90.00
#
_symmetry.space_group_name_H-M   'P 1'
#
loop_
_entity.id
_entity.type
_entity.pdbx_description
1 polymer ?
#
loop_
_entity_poly.entity_id
_entity_poly.type
_entity_poly.pdbx_seq_one_letter_code
_entity_poly.pdbx_strand_id
1 'polypeptide(L)' 'MNLPLFVRIVPGVLTVIAAIILFYIGYVNIRGFEGAAYGILSVFLICFAILSLIMAKKPSKAR' A
#
# COMPACT_ATOMS: atom_id res chain seq x y z
N MET A 1 -7.71 -2.69 22.47
CA MET A 1 -7.88 -3.98 21.78
C MET A 1 -6.52 -4.48 21.31
N ASN A 2 -6.02 -5.59 21.86
CA ASN A 2 -4.79 -6.23 21.39
C ASN A 2 -5.12 -7.04 20.12
N LEU A 3 -5.09 -6.37 18.97
CA LEU A 3 -5.26 -7.05 17.68
C LEU A 3 -4.01 -7.89 17.39
N PRO A 4 -4.16 -9.15 16.95
CA PRO A 4 -3.02 -9.98 16.57
C PRO A 4 -2.23 -9.30 15.46
N LEU A 5 -0.91 -9.45 15.51
CA LEU A 5 0.05 -8.80 14.60
C LEU A 5 -0.34 -9.02 13.12
N PHE A 6 -0.86 -10.21 12.81
CA PHE A 6 -1.39 -10.58 11.49
C PHE A 6 -2.46 -9.59 11.01
N VAL A 7 -3.48 -9.30 11.83
CA VAL A 7 -4.60 -8.41 11.48
C VAL A 7 -4.12 -6.96 11.29
N ARG A 8 -3.07 -6.55 12.00
CA ARG A 8 -2.46 -5.22 11.82
C ARG A 8 -1.69 -5.07 10.51
N ILE A 9 -1.13 -6.15 9.98
CA ILE A 9 -0.29 -6.14 8.77
C ILE A 9 -1.12 -6.28 7.49
N VAL A 10 -2.28 -6.96 7.57
CA VAL A 10 -3.23 -7.16 6.46
C VAL A 10 -3.48 -5.89 5.63
N PRO A 11 -3.87 -4.73 6.20
CA PRO A 11 -4.14 -3.54 5.39
C PRO A 11 -2.91 -3.05 4.62
N GLY A 12 -1.71 -3.12 5.22
CA GLY A 12 -0.46 -2.74 4.55
C GLY A 12 -0.15 -3.65 3.36
N VAL A 13 -0.28 -4.96 3.54
CA VAL A 13 -0.05 -5.95 2.46
C VAL A 13 -1.07 -5.79 1.33
N LEU A 14 -2.36 -5.59 1.66
CA LEU A 14 -3.39 -5.31 0.65
C LEU A 14 -3.06 -4.07 -0.18
N THR A 15 -2.55 -3.02 0.47
CA THR A 15 -2.19 -1.77 -0.20
C THR A 15 -1.02 -1.95 -1.16
N VAL A 16 -0.02 -2.78 -0.81
CA VAL A 16 1.08 -3.14 -1.73
C VAL A 16 0.55 -3.87 -2.96
N ILE A 17 -0.32 -4.88 -2.76
CA ILE A 17 -0.91 -5.64 -3.87
C ILE A 17 -1.70 -4.72 -4.79
N ALA A 18 -2.53 -3.84 -4.23
CA ALA A 18 -3.29 -2.87 -4.99
C ALA A 18 -2.38 -1.93 -5.80
N ALA A 19 -1.28 -1.44 -5.20
CA ALA A 19 -0.34 -0.57 -5.90
C ALA A 19 0.34 -1.27 -7.09
N ILE A 20 0.72 -2.54 -6.95
CA ILE A 20 1.31 -3.33 -8.04
C ILE A 20 0.31 -3.51 -9.19
N ILE A 21 -0.94 -3.87 -8.87
CA ILE A 21 -2.00 -4.02 -9.88
C ILE A 21 -2.26 -2.69 -10.59
N LEU A 22 -2.34 -1.59 -9.84
CA LEU A 22 -2.61 -0.27 -10.39
C LEU A 22 -1.48 0.22 -11.30
N PHE A 23 -0.22 -0.04 -10.91
CA PHE A 23 0.94 0.23 -11.75
C PHE A 23 0.90 -0.58 -13.04
N TYR A 24 0.58 -1.87 -12.96
CA TYR A 24 0.45 -2.74 -14.13
C TYR A 24 -0.65 -2.26 -15.08
N ILE A 25 -1.83 -1.90 -14.56
CA ILE A 25 -2.93 -1.37 -15.38
C ILE A 25 -2.51 -0.06 -16.04
N GLY A 26 -1.92 0.86 -15.27
CA GLY A 26 -1.44 2.14 -15.78
C GLY A 26 -0.40 2.00 -16.89
N TYR A 27 0.58 1.12 -16.70
CA TYR A 27 1.68 0.91 -17.65
C TYR A 27 1.26 0.10 -18.88
N VAL A 28 0.51 -0.98 -18.71
CA VAL A 28 0.22 -1.93 -19.80
C VAL A 28 -1.07 -1.58 -20.55
N ASN A 29 -2.16 -1.26 -19.83
CA ASN A 29 -3.49 -1.15 -20.41
C ASN A 29 -3.85 0.28 -20.82
N ILE A 30 -3.68 1.26 -19.92
CA ILE A 30 -4.11 2.65 -20.19
C ILE A 30 -3.09 3.40 -21.05
N ARG A 31 -1.79 3.35 -20.68
CA ARG A 31 -0.69 4.04 -21.38
C ARG A 31 -0.88 5.58 -21.46
N GLY A 32 0.10 6.29 -21.99
CA GLY A 32 0.03 7.75 -22.14
C GLY A 32 -0.02 8.52 -20.82
N PHE A 33 -0.63 9.72 -20.83
CA PHE A 33 -0.68 10.62 -19.68
C PHE A 33 -1.53 10.05 -18.53
N GLU A 34 -2.64 9.38 -18.85
CA GLU A 34 -3.49 8.73 -17.87
C GLU A 34 -2.76 7.55 -17.21
N GLY A 35 -2.03 6.74 -17.99
CA GLY A 35 -1.17 5.69 -17.46
C GLY A 35 -0.08 6.21 -16.51
N ALA A 36 0.50 7.38 -16.82
CA ALA A 36 1.45 8.04 -15.94
C ALA A 36 0.83 8.49 -14.62
N ALA A 37 -0.43 8.97 -14.63
CA ALA A 37 -1.17 9.32 -13.42
C ALA A 37 -1.39 8.09 -12.51
N TYR A 38 -1.74 6.93 -13.09
CA TYR A 38 -1.83 5.66 -12.34
C TYR A 38 -0.47 5.22 -11.78
N GLY A 39 0.61 5.41 -12.54
CA GLY A 39 1.96 5.14 -12.06
C GLY A 39 2.33 6.01 -10.86
N ILE A 40 2.10 7.33 -10.93
CA ILE A 40 2.33 8.26 -9.82
C ILE A 40 1.49 7.85 -8.60
N LEU A 41 0.19 7.55 -8.80
CA LEU A 41 -0.69 7.10 -7.72
C LEU A 41 -0.19 5.81 -7.05
N SER A 42 0.33 4.86 -7.81
CA SER A 42 0.93 3.63 -7.25
C SER A 42 2.15 3.91 -6.37
N VAL A 43 2.99 4.90 -6.70
CA VAL A 43 4.16 5.29 -5.89
C VAL A 43 3.70 5.83 -4.54
N PHE A 44 2.67 6.68 -4.51
CA PHE A 44 2.08 7.16 -3.25
C PHE A 44 1.49 6.02 -2.41
N LEU A 45 0.81 5.06 -3.04
CA LEU A 45 0.26 3.89 -2.35
C LEU A 45 1.35 2.99 -1.75
N ILE A 46 2.48 2.81 -2.44
CA ILE A 46 3.63 2.07 -1.91
C ILE A 46 4.22 2.80 -0.69
N CYS A 47 4.40 4.13 -0.78
CA CYS A 47 4.88 4.94 0.34
C CYS A 47 3.96 4.81 1.56
N PHE A 48 2.64 4.91 1.34
CA PHE A 48 1.65 4.73 2.40
C PHE A 48 1.66 3.31 2.99
N ALA A 49 1.81 2.28 2.15
CA ALA A 49 1.90 0.90 2.59
C ALA A 49 3.13 0.67 3.47
N ILE A 50 4.28 1.24 3.13
CA ILE A 50 5.50 1.19 3.95
C ILE A 50 5.24 1.81 5.33
N LEU A 51 4.64 3.00 5.38
CA LEU A 51 4.30 3.67 6.63
C LEU A 51 3.31 2.86 7.48
N SER A 52 2.29 2.28 6.84
CA SER A 52 1.30 1.41 7.48
C SER A 52 1.95 0.16 8.11
N LEU A 53 2.89 -0.48 7.39
CA LEU A 53 3.63 -1.64 7.87
C LEU A 53 4.58 -1.27 9.03
N ILE A 54 5.21 -0.10 8.99
CA ILE A 54 6.06 0.40 10.08
C ILE A 54 5.20 0.66 11.33
N MET A 55 4.02 1.27 11.18
CA MET A 55 3.08 1.51 12.28
C MET A 55 2.53 0.19 12.86
N ALA A 56 2.25 -0.80 12.01
CA ALA A 56 1.79 -2.12 12.44
C ALA A 56 2.82 -2.87 13.31
N LYS A 57 4.11 -2.69 13.01
CA LYS A 57 5.24 -3.30 13.74
C LYS A 57 5.58 -2.60 15.06
N LYS A 58 5.12 -1.36 15.30
CA LYS A 58 5.30 -0.72 16.61
C LYS A 58 4.49 -1.51 17.64
N PRO A 59 5.13 -2.01 18.73
CA PRO A 59 4.38 -2.58 19.83
C PRO A 59 3.41 -1.50 20.30
N SER A 60 2.12 -1.87 20.38
CA SER A 60 1.16 -1.04 21.07
C SER A 60 1.62 -0.98 22.53
N LYS A 61 2.45 0.00 22.90
CA LYS A 61 2.54 0.42 24.29
C LYS A 61 1.19 1.09 24.56
N ALA A 62 0.20 0.26 24.83
CA ALA A 62 -0.99 0.67 25.54
C ALA A 62 -0.47 1.17 26.89
N ARG A 63 -0.36 2.49 27.01
CA ARG A 63 -0.28 3.15 28.31
C ARG A 63 -1.67 3.12 28.92
#